data_AF-A0AAN8WVI7-F1
#
_entry.id   AF-A0AAN8WVI7-F1
#
_cell.length_a   1.000
_cell.length_b   1.000
_cell.length_c   1.000
_cell.angle_alpha   90.00
_cell.angle_beta   90.00
_cell.angle_gamma   90.00
#
_symmetry.space_group_name_H-M   'P 1'
#
loop_
_entity.id
_entity.type
_entity.pdbx_description
1 polymer ?
#
loop_
_entity_poly.entity_id
_entity_poly.type
_entity_poly.pdbx_seq_one_letter_code
_entity_poly.pdbx_strand_id
1 'polypeptide(L)'
;SFFEDEAGKEYVYKEPKVTSLAEISERLYHQYCDKFGKEAVKMIMDSNFVDADELESRYAYIQVTHVSPYFLEEERGNRVSEFDLNNNINTFMFETPFTKEGKAHGKLDEQWKRRVILKTDYYFPYVKKRIQIVDTE
;
A
#
# COMPACT_ATOMS: atom_id res chain seq x y z
N SER A 1 3.31 0.49 22.10
CA SER A 1 2.91 0.35 20.70
C SER A 1 3.24 -1.06 20.26
N PHE A 2 2.31 -1.80 19.62
CA PHE A 2 2.53 -3.21 19.24
C PHE A 2 3.68 -3.41 18.23
N PHE A 3 3.89 -2.44 17.34
CA PHE A 3 4.84 -2.54 16.24
C PHE A 3 6.22 -1.96 16.56
N GLU A 4 6.40 -1.29 17.71
CA GLU A 4 7.67 -0.69 18.13
C GLU A 4 8.30 0.15 16.99
N ASP A 5 9.51 -0.20 16.55
CA ASP A 5 10.23 0.49 15.47
C ASP A 5 9.53 0.37 14.10
N GLU A 6 8.59 -0.54 13.92
CA GLU A 6 7.82 -0.71 12.68
C GLU A 6 6.55 0.15 12.66
N ALA A 7 6.22 0.83 13.77
CA ALA A 7 5.04 1.69 13.82
C ALA A 7 5.17 2.88 12.85
N GLY A 8 4.14 3.07 12.02
CA GLY A 8 4.10 4.15 11.02
C GLY A 8 4.99 3.94 9.79
N LYS A 9 5.71 2.81 9.69
CA LYS A 9 6.49 2.50 8.49
C LYS A 9 5.63 1.87 7.41
N GLU A 10 5.85 2.31 6.18
CA GLU A 10 5.16 1.81 5.00
C GLU A 10 6.11 1.00 4.11
N TYR A 11 5.57 -0.04 3.47
CA TYR A 11 6.34 -0.97 2.66
C TYR A 11 5.56 -1.38 1.41
N VAL A 12 6.26 -1.53 0.29
CA VAL A 12 5.73 -2.25 -0.88
C VAL A 12 6.09 -3.72 -0.73
N TYR A 13 5.09 -4.60 -0.84
CA TYR A 13 5.27 -6.06 -0.84
C TYR A 13 5.18 -6.61 -2.26
N LYS A 14 6.16 -7.42 -2.67
CA LYS A 14 6.12 -8.17 -3.91
C LYS A 14 5.61 -9.59 -3.65
N GLU A 15 4.36 -9.82 -4.03
CA GLU A 15 3.70 -11.12 -3.91
C GLU A 15 3.95 -12.02 -5.14
N PRO A 16 3.90 -13.35 -4.97
CA PRO A 16 4.06 -14.28 -6.07
C PRO A 16 2.80 -14.36 -6.94
N LYS A 17 2.98 -14.50 -8.26
CA LYS A 17 1.89 -14.80 -9.21
C LYS A 17 0.74 -13.78 -9.11
N VAL A 18 -0.50 -14.27 -8.91
CA VAL A 18 -1.74 -13.50 -8.86
C VAL A 18 -2.33 -13.61 -7.45
N THR A 19 -1.58 -13.15 -6.45
CA THR A 19 -2.08 -13.04 -5.07
C THR A 19 -3.08 -11.90 -4.98
N SER A 20 -4.29 -12.20 -4.50
CA SER A 20 -5.34 -11.21 -4.32
C SER A 20 -5.11 -10.34 -3.08
N LEU A 21 -5.73 -9.15 -3.03
CA LEU A 21 -5.70 -8.29 -1.85
C LEU A 21 -6.26 -9.01 -0.61
N ALA A 22 -7.29 -9.84 -0.79
CA ALA A 22 -7.87 -10.63 0.30
C ALA A 22 -6.86 -11.64 0.87
N GLU A 23 -6.14 -12.35 0.00
CA GLU A 23 -5.16 -13.37 0.40
C GLU A 23 -4.00 -12.77 1.20
N ILE A 24 -3.42 -11.65 0.75
CA ILE A 24 -2.35 -10.99 1.50
C ILE A 24 -2.86 -10.40 2.83
N SER A 25 -4.04 -9.78 2.83
CA SER A 25 -4.64 -9.20 4.02
C SER A 25 -4.95 -10.26 5.08
N GLU A 26 -5.52 -11.39 4.67
CA GLU A 26 -5.79 -12.52 5.57
C GLU A 26 -4.49 -13.11 6.13
N ARG A 27 -3.47 -13.29 5.28
CA ARG A 27 -2.16 -13.81 5.71
C ARG A 27 -1.49 -12.90 6.74
N LEU A 28 -1.47 -11.59 6.49
CA LEU A 28 -0.93 -10.60 7.43
C LEU A 28 -1.75 -10.56 8.72
N TYR A 29 -3.07 -10.55 8.61
CA TYR A 29 -3.96 -10.59 9.77
C TYR A 29 -3.66 -11.79 10.67
N HIS A 30 -3.58 -13.01 10.11
CA HIS A 30 -3.24 -14.20 10.88
C HIS A 30 -1.85 -14.13 11.50
N GLN A 31 -0.84 -13.71 10.74
CA GLN A 31 0.53 -13.56 11.24
C GLN A 31 0.60 -12.66 12.48
N TYR A 32 -0.08 -11.51 12.46
CA TYR A 32 -0.05 -10.58 13.58
C TYR A 32 -1.05 -10.94 14.69
N CYS A 33 -2.14 -11.64 14.38
CA CYS A 33 -3.01 -12.24 15.40
C CYS A 33 -2.26 -13.27 16.23
N ASP A 34 -1.42 -14.10 15.59
CA ASP A 34 -0.61 -15.09 16.29
C ASP A 34 0.44 -14.43 17.20
N LYS A 35 0.89 -13.22 16.84
CA LYS A 35 1.86 -12.44 17.63
C LYS A 35 1.23 -11.63 18.77
N PHE A 36 0.08 -11.00 18.53
CA PHE A 36 -0.49 -9.98 19.42
C PHE A 36 -1.86 -10.37 20.03
N GLY A 37 -2.49 -11.43 19.53
CA GLY A 37 -3.85 -11.83 19.88
C GLY A 37 -4.89 -11.27 18.92
N LYS A 38 -5.92 -12.07 18.61
CA LYS A 38 -6.98 -11.73 17.64
C LYS A 38 -7.73 -10.44 17.99
N GLU A 39 -8.02 -10.25 19.28
CA GLU A 39 -8.73 -9.07 19.78
C GLU A 39 -7.90 -7.78 19.71
N ALA A 40 -6.59 -7.88 19.43
CA ALA A 40 -5.69 -6.74 19.38
C ALA A 40 -5.41 -6.26 17.95
N VAL A 41 -5.78 -6.99 16.90
CA VAL A 41 -5.40 -6.66 15.51
C VAL A 41 -6.61 -6.14 14.72
N LYS A 42 -6.44 -5.03 14.00
CA LYS A 42 -7.45 -4.46 13.10
C LYS A 42 -6.87 -4.23 11.70
N MET A 43 -7.59 -4.67 10.68
CA MET A 43 -7.26 -4.36 9.29
C MET A 43 -7.94 -3.06 8.87
N ILE A 44 -7.19 -2.13 8.29
CA ILE A 44 -7.70 -0.93 7.63
C ILE A 44 -7.88 -1.28 6.16
N MET A 45 -9.14 -1.25 5.71
CA MET A 45 -9.52 -1.68 4.36
C MET A 45 -9.62 -0.51 3.38
N ASP A 46 -9.68 0.72 3.89
CA ASP A 46 -9.61 1.91 3.05
C ASP A 46 -8.16 2.22 2.64
N SER A 47 -8.00 2.94 1.54
CA SER A 47 -6.71 3.37 1.01
C SER A 47 -6.45 4.86 1.22
N ASN A 48 -7.12 5.49 2.20
CA ASN A 48 -6.84 6.88 2.55
C ASN A 48 -5.58 6.96 3.42
N PHE A 49 -5.02 8.15 3.51
CA PHE A 49 -3.99 8.41 4.51
C PHE A 49 -4.61 8.26 5.90
N VAL A 50 -3.92 7.51 6.75
CA VAL A 50 -4.37 7.21 8.11
C VAL A 50 -3.77 8.25 9.05
N ASP A 51 -4.63 8.96 9.79
CA ASP A 51 -4.19 9.79 10.90
C ASP A 51 -3.96 8.92 12.14
N ALA A 52 -2.70 8.83 12.58
CA ALA A 52 -2.33 8.01 13.73
C ALA A 52 -2.96 8.51 15.04
N ASP A 53 -3.30 9.80 15.13
CA ASP A 53 -3.91 10.39 16.33
C ASP A 53 -5.40 10.00 16.47
N GLU A 54 -6.05 9.60 15.37
CA GLU A 54 -7.43 9.10 15.37
C GLU A 54 -7.51 7.59 15.69
N LEU A 55 -6.37 6.89 15.73
CA LEU A 55 -6.33 5.46 16.01
C LEU A 55 -6.29 5.15 17.51
N GLU A 56 -7.05 4.13 17.92
CA GLU A 56 -7.06 3.69 19.31
C GLU A 56 -5.76 2.90 19.63
N SER A 57 -4.95 3.41 20.54
CA SER A 57 -3.64 2.83 20.92
C SER A 57 -3.68 1.38 21.44
N ARG A 58 -4.88 0.87 21.76
CA ARG A 58 -5.11 -0.52 22.20
C ARG A 58 -5.09 -1.55 21.05
N TYR A 59 -5.09 -1.13 19.79
CA TYR A 59 -5.06 -2.03 18.64
C TYR A 59 -3.77 -1.87 17.82
N ALA A 60 -3.40 -2.95 17.15
CA ALA A 60 -2.40 -3.04 16.10
C ALA A 60 -3.12 -2.93 14.75
N TYR A 61 -2.99 -1.76 14.10
CA TYR A 61 -3.60 -1.52 12.80
C TYR A 61 -2.68 -1.91 11.65
N ILE A 62 -3.24 -2.53 10.61
CA ILE A 62 -2.53 -2.89 9.38
C ILE A 62 -3.38 -2.43 8.20
N GLN A 63 -2.86 -1.51 7.40
CA GLN A 63 -3.47 -1.12 6.13
C GLN A 63 -2.83 -1.90 4.98
N VAL A 64 -3.66 -2.38 4.05
CA VAL A 64 -3.17 -3.06 2.84
C VAL A 64 -3.87 -2.47 1.63
N THR A 65 -3.07 -1.88 0.74
CA THR A 65 -3.55 -1.26 -0.50
C THR A 65 -2.84 -1.91 -1.68
N HIS A 66 -3.60 -2.27 -2.71
CA HIS A 66 -3.03 -2.75 -3.97
C HIS A 66 -2.37 -1.59 -4.72
N VAL A 67 -1.14 -1.80 -5.19
CA VAL A 67 -0.39 -0.83 -5.99
C VAL A 67 0.08 -1.46 -7.30
N SER A 68 0.20 -0.64 -8.33
CA SER A 68 0.74 -1.04 -9.63
C SER A 68 2.06 -0.31 -9.89
N PRO A 69 3.01 -0.89 -10.65
CA PRO A 69 4.19 -0.14 -11.10
C PRO A 69 3.78 1.15 -11.81
N TYR A 70 4.49 2.24 -11.52
CA TYR A 70 4.25 3.54 -12.13
C TYR A 70 5.47 3.97 -12.94
N PHE A 71 5.21 4.42 -14.17
CA PHE A 71 6.23 4.85 -15.12
C PHE A 71 5.90 6.25 -15.64
N LEU A 72 6.91 7.11 -15.63
CA LEU A 72 6.85 8.44 -16.23
C LEU A 72 6.70 8.32 -17.75
N GLU A 73 6.20 9.35 -18.42
CA GLU A 73 5.87 9.30 -19.86
C GLU A 73 7.07 8.94 -20.75
N GLU A 74 8.13 9.73 -20.71
CA GLU A 74 9.35 9.22 -20.09
C GLU A 74 9.87 7.84 -20.51
N GLU A 75 9.61 6.91 -19.60
CA GLU A 75 10.07 5.55 -19.58
C GLU A 75 9.15 4.62 -20.38
N ARG A 76 7.90 5.03 -20.64
CA ARG A 76 6.89 4.17 -21.28
C ARG A 76 7.29 3.76 -22.69
N GLY A 77 8.05 4.58 -23.40
CA GLY A 77 8.59 4.24 -24.72
C GLY A 77 9.63 3.11 -24.68
N ASN A 78 10.37 2.99 -23.57
CA ASN A 78 11.44 2.00 -23.39
C ASN A 78 10.96 0.72 -22.71
N ARG A 79 9.84 0.77 -21.98
CA ARG A 79 9.27 -0.36 -21.24
C ARG A 79 8.14 -1.03 -22.02
N VAL A 80 8.49 -1.83 -23.01
CA VAL A 80 7.54 -2.48 -23.92
C VAL A 80 7.24 -3.92 -23.52
N SER A 81 8.25 -4.67 -23.04
CA SER A 81 8.07 -6.07 -22.70
C SER A 81 7.57 -6.27 -21.26
N GLU A 82 6.94 -7.42 -20.99
CA GLU A 82 6.59 -7.80 -19.61
C GLU A 82 7.82 -7.81 -18.69
N PHE A 83 8.99 -8.18 -19.22
CA PHE A 83 10.23 -8.15 -18.44
C PHE A 83 10.56 -6.70 -18.03
N ASP A 84 10.49 -5.75 -18.96
CA ASP A 84 10.83 -4.35 -18.68
C ASP A 84 9.83 -3.70 -17.72
N LEU A 85 8.57 -4.13 -17.74
CA LEU A 85 7.53 -3.65 -16.82
C LEU A 85 7.68 -4.21 -15.39
N ASN A 86 8.47 -5.27 -15.20
CA ASN A 86 8.61 -5.97 -13.92
C ASN A 86 10.02 -5.92 -13.32
N ASN A 87 11.00 -5.39 -14.05
CA ASN A 87 12.40 -5.30 -13.60
C ASN A 87 12.87 -3.86 -13.46
N ASN A 88 13.74 -3.63 -12.47
CA ASN A 88 14.26 -2.32 -12.11
C ASN A 88 13.11 -1.31 -11.91
N ILE A 89 12.16 -1.68 -11.05
CA ILE A 89 11.01 -0.84 -10.67
C ILE A 89 11.10 -0.45 -9.20
N ASN A 90 10.98 0.83 -8.88
CA ASN A 90 10.91 1.33 -7.49
C ASN A 90 9.78 2.33 -7.27
N THR A 91 9.00 2.61 -8.32
CA THR A 91 7.90 3.56 -8.26
C THR A 91 6.60 2.82 -8.49
N PHE A 92 5.63 3.07 -7.62
CA PHE A 92 4.33 2.41 -7.60
C PHE A 92 3.24 3.45 -7.47
N MET A 93 2.01 3.10 -7.84
CA MET A 93 0.88 4.00 -7.67
C MET A 93 -0.39 3.25 -7.29
N PHE A 94 -1.26 3.98 -6.61
CA PHE A 94 -2.65 3.62 -6.43
C PHE A 94 -3.52 4.87 -6.56
N GLU A 95 -4.83 4.66 -6.66
CA GLU A 95 -5.79 5.73 -6.78
C GLU A 95 -6.89 5.58 -5.73
N THR A 96 -7.16 6.64 -4.98
CA THR A 96 -8.19 6.66 -3.94
C THR A 96 -9.30 7.64 -4.33
N PRO A 97 -10.58 7.21 -4.33
CA PRO A 97 -11.70 8.08 -4.63
C PRO A 97 -12.01 8.98 -3.43
N PHE A 98 -12.35 10.25 -3.69
CA PHE A 98 -12.80 11.18 -2.66
C PHE A 98 -13.77 12.23 -3.23
N THR A 99 -14.54 12.87 -2.36
CA THR A 99 -15.36 14.05 -2.68
C THR A 99 -14.83 15.26 -1.92
N LYS A 100 -15.18 16.48 -2.36
CA LYS A 100 -14.81 17.71 -1.64
C LYS A 100 -15.43 17.80 -0.23
N GLU A 101 -16.48 17.02 0.03
CA GLU A 101 -17.10 16.87 1.34
C GLU A 101 -16.40 15.84 2.25
N GLY A 102 -15.34 15.17 1.76
CA GLY A 102 -14.56 14.19 2.54
C GLY A 102 -15.08 12.76 2.49
N LYS A 103 -16.13 12.46 1.71
CA LYS A 103 -16.61 11.08 1.52
C LYS A 103 -15.77 10.37 0.45
N ALA A 104 -15.65 9.05 0.53
CA ALA A 104 -15.00 8.27 -0.52
C ALA A 104 -15.79 8.31 -1.85
N HIS A 105 -17.12 8.23 -1.76
CA HIS A 105 -18.02 8.18 -2.91
C HIS A 105 -19.09 9.27 -2.88
N GLY A 106 -19.39 9.84 -4.05
CA GLY A 106 -20.44 10.84 -4.25
C GLY A 106 -21.08 10.73 -5.62
N LYS A 107 -21.79 11.77 -6.05
CA LYS A 107 -22.28 11.86 -7.44
C LYS A 107 -21.13 12.03 -8.42
N LEU A 108 -21.38 11.76 -9.70
CA LEU A 108 -20.36 11.81 -10.74
C LEU A 108 -19.66 13.18 -10.84
N ASP A 109 -20.41 14.27 -10.70
CA ASP A 109 -19.93 15.66 -10.74
C ASP A 109 -19.17 16.08 -9.47
N GLU A 110 -19.35 15.32 -8.38
CA GLU A 110 -18.71 15.55 -7.08
C GLU A 110 -17.52 14.60 -6.85
N GLN A 111 -17.33 13.58 -7.70
CA GLN A 111 -16.35 12.54 -7.52
C GLN A 111 -14.97 12.97 -8.05
N TRP A 112 -13.98 12.90 -7.16
CA TRP A 112 -12.58 13.11 -7.46
C TRP A 112 -11.79 11.82 -7.26
N LYS A 113 -10.59 11.80 -7.83
CA LYS A 113 -9.64 10.71 -7.72
C LYS A 113 -8.27 11.27 -7.36
N ARG A 114 -7.72 10.82 -6.25
CA ARG A 114 -6.34 11.12 -5.85
C ARG A 114 -5.45 10.02 -6.36
N ARG A 115 -4.47 10.37 -7.19
CA ARG A 115 -3.36 9.48 -7.52
C ARG A 115 -2.29 9.66 -6.45
N VAL A 116 -1.80 8.57 -5.90
CA VAL A 116 -0.68 8.55 -4.96
C VAL A 116 0.45 7.78 -5.62
N ILE A 117 1.65 8.36 -5.65
CA ILE A 117 2.85 7.76 -6.18
C ILE A 117 3.78 7.45 -5.01
N LEU A 118 4.23 6.21 -4.93
CA LEU A 118 5.08 5.71 -3.86
C LEU A 118 6.45 5.35 -4.44
N LYS A 119 7.52 5.75 -3.76
CA LYS A 119 8.89 5.39 -4.14
C LYS A 119 9.57 4.59 -3.05
N THR A 120 10.15 3.46 -3.41
CA THR A 120 10.86 2.57 -2.49
C THR A 120 12.36 2.85 -2.45
N ASP A 121 12.99 2.54 -1.32
CA ASP A 121 14.44 2.72 -1.09
C ASP A 121 15.32 1.96 -2.11
N TYR A 122 14.84 0.79 -2.55
CA TYR A 122 15.49 -0.05 -3.55
C TYR A 122 14.52 -0.47 -4.65
N TYR A 123 15.06 -0.97 -5.75
CA TYR A 123 14.31 -1.48 -6.89
C TYR A 123 13.93 -2.95 -6.69
N PHE A 124 12.77 -3.35 -7.19
CA PHE A 124 12.44 -4.74 -7.44
C PHE A 124 12.99 -5.20 -8.81
N PRO A 125 13.39 -6.48 -8.93
CA PRO A 125 13.52 -7.47 -7.86
C PRO A 125 14.66 -7.13 -6.88
N TYR A 126 14.46 -7.46 -5.60
CA TYR A 126 15.46 -7.24 -4.54
C TYR A 126 15.64 -8.51 -3.70
N VAL A 127 16.69 -8.53 -2.88
CA VAL A 127 16.97 -9.65 -1.96
C VAL A 127 15.88 -9.83 -0.88
N LYS A 128 15.10 -8.78 -0.61
CA LYS A 128 13.93 -8.81 0.31
C LYS A 128 12.62 -8.76 -0.49
N LYS A 129 11.59 -9.41 0.04
CA LYS A 129 10.23 -9.41 -0.55
C LYS A 129 9.43 -8.13 -0.30
N ARG A 130 9.86 -7.33 0.67
CA ARG A 130 9.28 -6.01 0.96
C ARG A 130 10.38 -4.96 1.03
N ILE A 131 10.09 -3.77 0.54
CA ILE A 131 11.02 -2.63 0.52
C ILE A 131 10.28 -1.43 1.10
N GLN A 132 10.95 -0.70 1.98
CA GLN A 132 10.37 0.46 2.65
C GLN A 132 10.11 1.57 1.63
N ILE A 133 8.98 2.26 1.80
CA ILE A 133 8.67 3.49 1.07
C ILE A 133 9.46 4.64 1.72
N VAL A 134 10.13 5.42 0.89
CA VAL A 134 10.98 6.55 1.33
C VAL A 134 10.43 7.89 0.88
N ASP A 135 9.51 7.90 -0.07
CA ASP A 135 8.90 9.10 -0.63
C ASP A 135 7.51 8.81 -1.19
N THR A 136 6.61 9.78 -1.04
CA THR A 136 5.19 9.68 -1.41
C THR A 136 4.74 11.03 -2.00
N GLU A 137 4.22 11.00 -3.23
CA GLU A 137 3.69 12.15 -3.99
C GLU A 137 2.18 12.04 -4.22
#